data_AF-L2G5H5-F1
#
_entry.id   AF-L2G5H5-F1
#
_cell.length_a   1.000
_cell.length_b   1.000
_cell.length_c   1.000
_cell.angle_alpha   90.00
_cell.angle_beta   90.00
_cell.angle_gamma   90.00
#
_symmetry.space_group_name_H-M   'P 1'
#
loop_
_entity.id
_entity.type
_entity.pdbx_description
1 polymer ?
#
loop_
_entity_poly.entity_id
_entity_poly.type
_entity_poly.pdbx_seq_one_letter_code
_entity_poly.pdbx_strand_id
1 'polypeptide(L)'
;MAEDLHDEIAPALSTLHFPPEGFFVRLDACSPKDGAHKVPGKISLHSVDEIILRLVTSGRCRAALEDCLDSMKTVELFFLPFDPRMASEREVTGISQYRWHKPWRFATSPEGAQNAIIRRICQQAEHIRQQILADLKSEDENDRIMMAQGMSFDLLYDKDTRTVELVELNPFGVRSPCGSCLFQWIRDREVLYDENEKETVEFRVSY
;
A
#
# COMPACT_ATOMS: atom_id res chain seq x y z
N MET A 1 -18.83 24.59 -15.89
CA MET A 1 -18.90 23.72 -14.70
C MET A 1 -17.53 23.46 -14.07
N ALA A 2 -16.52 22.95 -14.78
CA ALA A 2 -15.18 22.78 -14.19
C ALA A 2 -14.43 24.12 -13.96
N GLU A 3 -14.62 25.10 -14.84
CA GLU A 3 -14.08 26.46 -14.68
C GLU A 3 -14.75 27.20 -13.51
N ASP A 4 -16.08 27.12 -13.40
CA ASP A 4 -16.83 27.77 -12.32
C ASP A 4 -16.41 27.26 -10.92
N LEU A 5 -16.16 25.95 -10.77
CA LEU A 5 -15.71 25.37 -9.51
C LEU A 5 -14.27 25.76 -9.15
N HIS A 6 -13.42 25.93 -10.17
CA HIS A 6 -12.06 26.41 -9.97
C HIS A 6 -12.08 27.86 -9.46
N ASP A 7 -12.90 28.72 -10.08
CA ASP A 7 -13.02 30.13 -9.70
C ASP A 7 -13.59 30.34 -8.29
N GLU A 8 -14.44 29.42 -7.81
CA GLU A 8 -15.01 29.48 -6.46
C GLU A 8 -14.07 28.91 -5.38
N ILE A 9 -13.36 27.80 -5.66
CA ILE A 9 -12.56 27.08 -4.66
C ILE A 9 -11.10 27.54 -4.64
N ALA A 10 -10.51 27.85 -5.79
CA ALA A 10 -9.10 28.22 -5.88
C ALA A 10 -8.73 29.45 -5.02
N PRO A 11 -9.57 30.51 -4.90
CA PRO A 11 -9.27 31.62 -4.01
C PRO A 11 -9.14 31.20 -2.54
N ALA A 12 -9.97 30.27 -2.07
CA ALA A 12 -9.92 29.76 -0.69
C ALA A 12 -8.67 28.92 -0.41
N LEU A 13 -8.10 28.30 -1.44
CA LEU A 13 -6.87 27.49 -1.35
C LEU A 13 -5.61 28.28 -1.70
N SER A 14 -5.74 29.49 -2.24
CA SER A 14 -4.61 30.31 -2.72
C SER A 14 -3.64 30.74 -1.62
N THR A 15 -4.08 30.75 -0.36
CA THR A 15 -3.27 31.10 0.82
C THR A 15 -2.45 29.93 1.36
N LEU A 16 -2.55 28.74 0.76
CA LEU A 16 -1.78 27.57 1.18
C LEU A 16 -0.30 27.74 0.84
N HIS A 17 0.57 27.55 1.84
CA HIS A 17 2.00 27.48 1.66
C HIS A 17 2.43 26.02 1.50
N PHE A 18 2.76 25.62 0.28
CA PHE A 18 3.17 24.25 -0.01
C PHE A 18 4.55 23.95 0.57
N PRO A 19 4.69 22.93 1.43
CA PRO A 19 6.00 22.51 1.90
C PRO A 19 6.73 21.73 0.78
N PRO A 20 8.08 21.61 0.83
CA PRO A 20 8.86 20.89 -0.18
C PRO A 20 8.42 19.45 -0.42
N GLU A 21 7.94 18.78 0.62
CA GLU A 21 7.40 17.41 0.59
C GLU A 21 6.00 17.31 -0.03
N GLY A 22 5.30 18.44 -0.17
CA GLY A 22 3.91 18.54 -0.62
C GLY A 22 2.90 18.29 0.50
N PHE A 23 1.61 18.31 0.19
CA PHE A 23 0.53 18.07 1.13
C PHE A 23 -0.09 16.68 0.96
N PHE A 24 -0.47 16.09 2.10
CA PHE A 24 -1.55 15.13 2.22
C PHE A 24 -2.84 15.86 2.56
N VAL A 25 -3.90 15.63 1.78
CA VAL A 25 -5.21 16.26 1.96
C VAL A 25 -6.23 15.23 2.39
N ARG A 26 -7.13 15.61 3.30
CA ARG A 26 -8.31 14.82 3.65
C ARG A 26 -9.48 15.70 4.06
N LEU A 27 -10.68 15.16 3.89
CA LEU A 27 -11.87 15.60 4.59
C LEU A 27 -11.87 15.00 6.01
N ASP A 28 -12.77 15.49 6.85
CA ASP A 28 -13.15 14.87 8.11
C ASP A 28 -13.50 13.38 7.92
N ALA A 29 -14.38 13.08 6.97
CA ALA A 29 -14.91 11.74 6.71
C ALA A 29 -13.96 10.82 5.91
N CYS A 30 -13.11 11.37 5.03
CA CYS A 30 -12.30 10.56 4.13
C CYS A 30 -11.05 11.25 3.57
N SER A 31 -10.09 10.47 3.04
CA SER A 31 -8.99 10.99 2.20
C SER A 31 -9.28 10.69 0.72
N PRO A 32 -9.03 11.65 -0.20
CA PRO A 32 -9.34 11.54 -1.63
C PRO A 32 -8.33 10.69 -2.40
N LYS A 33 -7.71 9.69 -1.76
CA LYS A 33 -6.59 8.91 -2.34
C LYS A 33 -6.94 8.15 -3.63
N ASP A 34 -8.22 7.89 -3.87
CA ASP A 34 -8.79 7.28 -5.08
C ASP A 34 -9.01 8.28 -6.22
N GLY A 35 -8.83 9.58 -5.98
CA GLY A 35 -8.91 10.61 -7.02
C GLY A 35 -7.72 10.57 -7.99
N ALA A 36 -7.95 11.11 -9.19
CA ALA A 36 -6.99 11.17 -10.28
C ALA A 36 -5.75 12.02 -9.95
N HIS A 37 -4.64 11.68 -10.63
CA HIS A 37 -3.37 12.37 -10.52
C HIS A 37 -2.94 12.90 -11.89
N LYS A 38 -2.28 14.07 -11.93
CA LYS A 38 -1.60 14.55 -13.15
C LYS A 38 -0.38 13.69 -13.50
N VAL A 39 0.27 13.11 -12.50
CA VAL A 39 1.44 12.23 -12.63
C VAL A 39 1.15 10.90 -11.91
N PRO A 40 1.12 9.76 -12.62
CA PRO A 40 0.96 8.44 -12.00
C PRO A 40 2.02 8.19 -10.91
N GLY A 41 1.60 7.65 -9.75
CA GLY A 41 2.48 7.37 -8.61
C GLY A 41 2.81 8.56 -7.70
N LYS A 42 2.50 9.80 -8.08
CA LYS A 42 2.76 10.98 -7.23
C LYS A 42 1.63 11.22 -6.22
N ILE A 43 1.80 10.78 -4.98
CA ILE A 43 0.75 10.81 -3.95
C ILE A 43 0.65 12.17 -3.25
N SER A 44 1.76 12.92 -3.17
CA SER A 44 1.82 14.26 -2.57
C SER A 44 1.32 15.35 -3.51
N LEU A 45 0.65 16.36 -2.94
CA LEU A 45 0.02 17.46 -3.68
C LEU A 45 0.83 18.76 -3.51
N HIS A 46 1.24 19.36 -4.61
CA HIS A 46 2.16 20.51 -4.70
C HIS A 46 1.51 21.74 -5.33
N SER A 47 0.24 21.66 -5.70
CA SER A 47 -0.50 22.80 -6.25
C SER A 47 -1.98 22.73 -5.93
N VAL A 48 -2.64 23.89 -5.97
CA VAL A 48 -4.09 24.01 -5.84
C VAL A 48 -4.82 23.18 -6.90
N ASP A 49 -4.32 23.18 -8.14
CA ASP A 49 -4.86 22.34 -9.21
C ASP A 49 -4.83 20.85 -8.88
N GLU A 50 -3.72 20.37 -8.33
CA GLU A 50 -3.59 18.97 -7.93
C GLU A 50 -4.60 18.63 -6.81
N ILE A 51 -4.84 19.56 -5.89
CA ILE A 51 -5.85 19.41 -4.82
C ILE A 51 -7.26 19.36 -5.40
N ILE A 52 -7.64 20.35 -6.22
CA ILE A 52 -8.98 20.42 -6.82
C ILE A 52 -9.23 19.19 -7.68
N LEU A 53 -8.30 18.85 -8.58
CA LEU A 53 -8.39 17.65 -9.42
C LEU A 53 -8.64 16.41 -8.55
N ARG A 54 -7.91 16.28 -7.44
CA ARG A 54 -8.01 15.12 -6.58
C ARG A 54 -9.36 15.02 -5.88
N LEU A 55 -9.86 16.13 -5.36
CA LEU A 55 -11.15 16.18 -4.67
C LEU A 55 -12.32 15.88 -5.61
N VAL A 56 -12.33 16.47 -6.81
CA VAL A 56 -13.47 16.35 -7.75
C VAL A 56 -13.54 14.99 -8.46
N THR A 57 -12.41 14.28 -8.53
CA THR A 57 -12.33 12.96 -9.17
C THR A 57 -12.41 11.80 -8.18
N SER A 58 -12.25 12.04 -6.88
CA SER A 58 -12.40 11.00 -5.85
C SER A 58 -13.87 10.64 -5.65
N GLY A 59 -14.21 9.35 -5.82
CA GLY A 59 -15.53 8.83 -5.54
C GLY A 59 -15.87 8.87 -4.05
N ARG A 60 -14.86 8.72 -3.19
CA ARG A 60 -15.01 8.82 -1.72
C ARG A 60 -15.36 10.24 -1.29
N CYS A 61 -14.70 11.24 -1.86
CA CYS A 61 -15.05 12.63 -1.60
C CYS A 61 -16.44 12.97 -2.13
N ARG A 62 -16.81 12.50 -3.32
CA ARG A 62 -18.18 12.69 -3.81
C ARG A 62 -19.21 12.17 -2.82
N ALA A 63 -19.08 10.92 -2.37
CA ALA A 63 -20.00 10.33 -1.41
C ALA A 63 -20.04 11.10 -0.07
N ALA A 64 -18.89 11.54 0.44
CA ALA A 64 -18.82 12.33 1.68
C ALA A 64 -19.44 13.72 1.53
N LEU A 65 -19.25 14.38 0.38
CA LEU A 65 -19.85 15.68 0.08
C LEU A 65 -21.37 15.56 -0.11
N GLU A 66 -21.85 14.51 -0.78
CA GLU A 66 -23.29 14.21 -0.92
C GLU A 66 -23.95 14.02 0.46
N ASP A 67 -23.35 13.24 1.35
CA ASP A 67 -23.86 13.06 2.73
C ASP A 67 -23.87 14.37 3.53
N CYS A 68 -22.86 15.22 3.34
CA CYS A 68 -22.81 16.53 3.98
C CYS A 68 -23.86 17.50 3.44
N LEU A 69 -24.14 17.46 2.13
CA LEU A 69 -25.21 18.25 1.51
C LEU A 69 -26.58 17.82 2.02
N ASP A 70 -26.85 16.51 2.08
CA ASP A 70 -28.11 15.96 2.59
C ASP A 70 -28.30 16.30 4.08
N SER A 71 -27.20 16.31 4.84
CA SER A 71 -27.18 16.62 6.26
C SER A 71 -27.06 18.11 6.60
N MET A 72 -26.88 18.99 5.60
CA MET A 72 -26.55 20.41 5.77
C MET A 72 -25.35 20.65 6.72
N LYS A 73 -24.34 19.79 6.65
CA LYS A 73 -23.12 19.88 7.45
C LYS A 73 -22.00 20.56 6.67
N THR A 74 -21.17 21.31 7.39
CA THR A 74 -19.93 21.86 6.85
C THR A 74 -18.89 20.77 6.69
N VAL A 75 -18.11 20.84 5.61
CA VAL A 75 -17.00 19.92 5.34
C VAL A 75 -15.70 20.63 5.68
N GLU A 76 -14.87 20.00 6.50
CA GLU A 76 -13.54 20.50 6.84
C GLU A 76 -12.49 19.83 5.96
N LEU A 77 -11.59 20.63 5.38
CA LEU A 77 -10.41 20.16 4.66
C LEU A 77 -9.16 20.33 5.52
N PHE A 78 -8.47 19.22 5.75
CA PHE A 78 -7.22 19.19 6.49
C PHE A 78 -6.05 19.05 5.51
N PHE A 79 -5.06 19.93 5.68
CA PHE A 79 -3.81 19.95 4.92
C PHE A 79 -2.66 19.63 5.87
N LEU A 80 -2.01 18.50 5.65
CA LEU A 80 -0.89 18.02 6.48
C LEU A 80 0.34 17.90 5.59
N PRO A 81 1.55 18.27 6.06
CA PRO A 81 2.77 17.96 5.34
C PRO A 81 2.81 16.49 4.95
N PHE A 82 3.14 16.22 3.68
CA PHE A 82 3.16 14.87 3.16
C PHE A 82 4.33 14.12 3.77
N ASP A 83 3.99 13.08 4.50
CA ASP A 83 4.94 12.14 5.03
C ASP A 83 5.05 10.97 4.03
N PRO A 84 6.23 10.70 3.46
CA PRO A 84 6.44 9.56 2.57
C PRO A 84 6.00 8.22 3.17
N ARG A 85 5.99 8.12 4.50
CA ARG A 85 5.50 6.97 5.27
C ARG A 85 3.99 6.74 5.12
N MET A 86 3.24 7.77 4.71
CA MET A 86 1.80 7.71 4.40
C MET A 86 1.51 7.22 2.98
N ALA A 87 2.51 7.05 2.12
CA ALA A 87 2.36 6.42 0.82
C ALA A 87 1.92 4.97 1.02
N SER A 88 0.73 4.58 0.53
CA SER A 88 0.24 3.20 0.64
C SER A 88 0.93 2.23 -0.34
N GLU A 89 2.16 2.50 -0.73
CA GLU A 89 3.03 1.55 -1.42
C GLU A 89 3.73 0.70 -0.36
N ARG A 90 2.97 -0.09 0.38
CA ARG A 90 3.58 -0.99 1.37
C ARG A 90 4.30 -2.11 0.62
N GLU A 91 5.61 -2.20 0.84
CA GLU A 91 6.50 -3.23 0.29
C GLU A 91 6.21 -4.60 0.93
N VAL A 92 6.83 -5.66 0.41
CA VAL A 92 6.81 -6.97 1.10
C VAL A 92 7.48 -6.83 2.47
N THR A 93 6.72 -6.98 3.55
CA THR A 93 7.22 -6.74 4.92
C THR A 93 7.89 -7.95 5.55
N GLY A 94 7.44 -9.15 5.20
CA GLY A 94 7.98 -10.40 5.73
C GLY A 94 7.75 -11.58 4.80
N ILE A 95 8.74 -12.48 4.76
CA ILE A 95 8.70 -13.75 4.03
C ILE A 95 9.11 -14.87 4.99
N SER A 96 8.38 -15.98 4.97
CA SER A 96 8.78 -17.14 5.77
C SER A 96 8.69 -18.45 5.02
N GLN A 97 9.48 -19.42 5.48
CA GLN A 97 9.40 -20.79 5.00
C GLN A 97 8.02 -21.40 5.30
N TYR A 98 7.30 -21.76 4.22
CA TYR A 98 5.99 -22.39 4.32
C TYR A 98 6.02 -23.71 5.10
N ARG A 99 6.97 -24.61 4.77
CA ARG A 99 7.17 -25.88 5.49
C ARG A 99 7.97 -25.66 6.77
N TRP A 100 7.38 -24.95 7.72
CA TRP A 100 8.00 -24.51 8.98
C TRP A 100 8.51 -25.66 9.87
N HIS A 101 7.96 -26.87 9.75
CA HIS A 101 8.37 -28.04 10.53
C HIS A 101 9.60 -28.77 9.96
N LYS A 102 10.14 -28.32 8.82
CA LYS A 102 11.33 -28.91 8.20
C LYS A 102 12.49 -27.93 8.26
N PRO A 103 13.73 -28.41 8.43
CA PRO A 103 14.91 -27.57 8.25
C PRO A 103 14.89 -26.89 6.88
N TRP A 104 15.39 -25.68 6.85
CA TRP A 104 15.53 -24.90 5.65
C TRP A 104 16.44 -25.65 4.67
N ARG A 105 16.00 -25.71 3.42
CA ARG A 105 16.69 -26.48 2.39
C ARG A 105 18.16 -26.08 2.21
N PHE A 106 18.49 -24.82 2.52
CA PHE A 106 19.82 -24.26 2.36
C PHE A 106 20.56 -24.04 3.69
N ALA A 107 20.06 -24.61 4.80
CA ALA A 107 20.67 -24.47 6.13
C ALA A 107 22.14 -24.87 6.18
N THR A 108 22.56 -25.85 5.37
CA THR A 108 23.94 -26.34 5.29
C THR A 108 24.78 -25.63 4.21
N SER A 109 24.19 -24.72 3.43
CA SER A 109 24.91 -23.95 2.43
C SER A 109 25.81 -22.88 3.09
N PRO A 110 26.89 -22.42 2.46
CA PRO A 110 27.67 -21.30 2.97
C PRO A 110 26.80 -20.04 3.13
N GLU A 111 27.09 -19.22 4.14
CA GLU A 111 26.32 -18.00 4.45
C GLU A 111 26.17 -17.07 3.24
N GLY A 112 27.23 -16.89 2.45
CA GLY A 112 27.15 -16.09 1.22
C GLY A 112 26.15 -16.62 0.19
N ALA A 113 26.02 -17.95 0.08
CA ALA A 113 25.02 -18.58 -0.79
C ALA A 113 23.60 -18.46 -0.21
N GLN A 114 23.46 -18.61 1.11
CA GLN A 114 22.20 -18.38 1.82
C GLN A 114 21.68 -16.95 1.57
N ASN A 115 22.55 -15.95 1.78
CA ASN A 115 22.23 -14.54 1.56
C ASN A 115 21.87 -14.23 0.11
N ALA A 116 22.56 -14.85 -0.87
CA ALA A 116 22.23 -14.68 -2.27
C ALA A 116 20.84 -15.23 -2.63
N ILE A 117 20.46 -16.38 -2.05
CA ILE A 117 19.14 -16.99 -2.25
C ILE A 117 18.06 -16.11 -1.62
N ILE A 118 18.24 -15.66 -0.38
CA ILE A 118 17.29 -14.78 0.32
C ILE A 118 17.06 -13.50 -0.48
N ARG A 119 18.14 -12.81 -0.90
CA ARG A 119 18.04 -11.60 -1.73
C ARG A 119 17.27 -11.85 -3.02
N ARG A 120 17.54 -12.98 -3.70
CA ARG A 120 16.81 -13.36 -4.93
C ARG A 120 15.32 -13.50 -4.66
N ILE A 121 14.95 -14.21 -3.60
CA ILE A 121 13.55 -14.44 -3.23
C ILE A 121 12.86 -13.12 -2.91
N CYS A 122 13.46 -12.26 -2.08
CA CYS A 122 12.87 -10.95 -1.77
C CYS A 122 12.67 -10.08 -3.03
N GLN A 123 13.68 -10.00 -3.90
CA GLN A 123 13.58 -9.23 -5.14
C GLN A 123 12.47 -9.73 -6.08
N GLN A 124 12.35 -11.04 -6.25
CA GLN A 124 11.31 -11.61 -7.12
C GLN A 124 9.93 -11.58 -6.48
N ALA A 125 9.83 -11.71 -5.16
CA ALA A 125 8.58 -11.52 -4.42
C ALA A 125 8.04 -10.10 -4.61
N GLU A 126 8.91 -9.09 -4.52
CA GLU A 126 8.54 -7.70 -4.77
C GLU A 126 8.13 -7.47 -6.23
N HIS A 127 8.84 -8.08 -7.18
CA HIS A 127 8.44 -8.03 -8.60
C HIS A 127 7.04 -8.65 -8.83
N ILE A 128 6.77 -9.81 -8.23
CA ILE A 128 5.45 -10.46 -8.29
C ILE A 128 4.38 -9.57 -7.64
N ARG A 129 4.67 -8.93 -6.50
CA ARG A 129 3.78 -7.96 -5.85
C ARG A 129 3.39 -6.83 -6.81
N GLN A 130 4.37 -6.25 -7.51
CA GLN A 130 4.14 -5.20 -8.50
C GLN A 130 3.28 -5.68 -9.66
N GLN A 131 3.49 -6.91 -10.15
CA GLN A 131 2.67 -7.53 -11.19
C GLN A 131 1.22 -7.73 -10.73
N ILE A 132 1.02 -8.23 -9.50
CA ILE A 132 -0.33 -8.38 -8.92
C ILE A 132 -1.01 -7.02 -8.86
N LEU A 133 -0.36 -6.00 -8.30
CA LEU A 133 -0.93 -4.65 -8.17
C LEU A 133 -1.25 -4.00 -9.53
N ALA A 134 -0.45 -4.28 -10.56
CA ALA A 134 -0.70 -3.77 -11.91
C ALA A 134 -1.95 -4.40 -12.56
N ASP A 135 -2.31 -5.63 -12.16
CA ASP A 135 -3.48 -6.34 -12.67
C ASP A 135 -4.78 -6.01 -11.89
N LEU A 136 -4.68 -5.48 -10.66
CA LEU A 136 -5.84 -5.10 -9.84
C LEU A 136 -6.62 -3.94 -10.46
N LYS A 137 -7.95 -4.05 -10.46
CA LYS A 137 -8.86 -3.04 -11.02
C LYS A 137 -9.60 -2.32 -9.90
N SER A 138 -9.46 -0.99 -9.84
CA SER A 138 -10.12 -0.16 -8.83
C SER A 138 -11.66 -0.21 -8.86
N GLU A 139 -12.25 -0.65 -9.97
CA GLU A 139 -13.70 -0.81 -10.13
C GLU A 139 -14.22 -2.10 -9.47
N ASP A 140 -13.37 -3.12 -9.31
CA ASP A 140 -13.74 -4.38 -8.67
C ASP A 140 -13.76 -4.23 -7.14
N GLU A 141 -14.81 -4.73 -6.50
CA GLU A 141 -14.97 -4.65 -5.05
C GLU A 141 -13.96 -5.52 -4.29
N ASN A 142 -13.65 -6.71 -4.79
CA ASN A 142 -12.70 -7.61 -4.16
C ASN A 142 -11.27 -7.05 -4.28
N ASP A 143 -10.92 -6.49 -5.43
CA ASP A 143 -9.62 -5.85 -5.63
C ASP A 143 -9.44 -4.63 -4.72
N ARG A 144 -10.50 -3.83 -4.54
CA ARG A 144 -10.49 -2.71 -3.58
C ARG A 144 -10.28 -3.17 -2.15
N ILE A 145 -10.96 -4.25 -1.74
CA ILE A 145 -10.80 -4.82 -0.40
C ILE A 145 -9.37 -5.34 -0.22
N MET A 146 -8.83 -6.06 -1.21
CA MET A 146 -7.46 -6.56 -1.19
C MET A 146 -6.43 -5.44 -1.10
N MET A 147 -6.57 -4.37 -1.89
CA MET A 147 -5.70 -3.18 -1.79
C MET A 147 -5.81 -2.48 -0.44
N ALA A 148 -7.00 -2.46 0.17
CA ALA A 148 -7.22 -1.80 1.46
C ALA A 148 -6.71 -2.61 2.65
N GLN A 149 -6.81 -3.94 2.60
CA GLN A 149 -6.43 -4.85 3.69
C GLN A 149 -5.00 -5.37 3.57
N GLY A 150 -4.43 -5.31 2.37
CA GLY A 150 -3.17 -5.98 2.03
C GLY A 150 -3.40 -7.43 1.57
N MET A 151 -2.32 -8.07 1.16
CA MET A 151 -2.33 -9.45 0.67
C MET A 151 -1.16 -10.25 1.23
N SER A 152 -1.37 -11.55 1.43
CA SER A 152 -0.32 -12.54 1.59
C SER A 152 -0.31 -13.43 0.35
N PHE A 153 0.86 -13.93 -0.04
CA PHE A 153 0.96 -14.80 -1.21
C PHE A 153 2.04 -15.84 -1.02
N ASP A 154 1.74 -17.04 -1.49
CA ASP A 154 2.64 -18.17 -1.41
C ASP A 154 3.53 -18.23 -2.64
N LEU A 155 4.80 -18.52 -2.41
CA LEU A 155 5.84 -18.52 -3.43
C LEU A 155 6.52 -19.88 -3.50
N LEU A 156 6.81 -20.34 -4.72
CA LEU A 156 7.66 -21.49 -4.99
C LEU A 156 9.02 -21.00 -5.49
N TYR A 157 10.08 -21.30 -4.75
CA TYR A 157 11.45 -21.13 -5.25
C TYR A 157 11.97 -22.43 -5.87
N ASP A 158 12.23 -22.41 -7.17
CA ASP A 158 12.87 -23.50 -7.90
C ASP A 158 14.40 -23.36 -7.80
N LYS A 159 15.06 -24.39 -7.26
CA LYS A 159 16.52 -24.39 -7.06
C LYS A 159 17.32 -24.55 -8.35
N ASP A 160 16.74 -25.20 -9.36
CA ASP A 160 17.42 -25.61 -10.58
C ASP A 160 17.40 -24.46 -11.59
N THR A 161 16.25 -23.80 -11.72
CA THR A 161 16.09 -22.61 -12.58
C THR A 161 16.41 -21.30 -11.84
N ARG A 162 16.42 -21.32 -10.49
CA ARG A 162 16.55 -20.13 -9.63
C ARG A 162 15.44 -19.10 -9.87
N THR A 163 14.24 -19.57 -10.20
CA THR A 163 13.03 -18.76 -10.36
C THR A 163 12.14 -18.84 -9.13
N VAL A 164 11.36 -17.79 -8.93
CA VAL A 164 10.29 -17.69 -7.93
C VAL A 164 8.99 -17.54 -8.69
N GLU A 165 8.02 -18.36 -8.33
CA GLU A 165 6.71 -18.39 -8.97
C GLU A 165 5.62 -18.17 -7.92
N LEU A 166 4.58 -17.43 -8.30
CA LEU A 166 3.37 -17.26 -7.49
C LEU A 166 2.59 -18.57 -7.47
N VAL A 167 2.26 -19.06 -6.28
CA VAL A 167 1.47 -20.29 -6.08
C VAL A 167 0.03 -19.95 -5.72
N GLU A 168 -0.16 -19.03 -4.77
CA GLU A 168 -1.46 -18.71 -4.20
C GLU A 168 -1.49 -17.25 -3.74
N LEU A 169 -2.66 -16.61 -3.83
CA LEU A 169 -2.91 -15.26 -3.33
C LEU A 169 -4.01 -15.31 -2.27
N ASN A 170 -3.74 -14.71 -1.12
CA ASN A 170 -4.55 -14.80 0.09
C ASN A 170 -4.86 -13.41 0.68
N PRO A 171 -6.04 -13.23 1.31
CA PRO A 171 -6.32 -12.03 2.10
C PRO A 171 -5.36 -11.92 3.29
N PHE A 172 -4.86 -10.72 3.55
CA PHE A 172 -3.95 -10.47 4.67
C PHE A 172 -4.66 -10.22 6.00
N GLY A 173 -4.06 -10.71 7.09
CA GLY A 173 -4.35 -10.24 8.45
C GLY A 173 -4.85 -11.31 9.42
N VAL A 174 -4.90 -10.95 10.71
CA VAL A 174 -5.21 -11.84 11.83
C VAL A 174 -6.61 -12.50 11.77
N ARG A 175 -7.55 -11.90 11.02
CA ARG A 175 -8.92 -12.42 10.82
C ARG A 175 -9.07 -13.22 9.53
N SER A 176 -8.01 -13.29 8.71
CA SER A 176 -7.97 -14.11 7.51
C SER A 176 -7.80 -15.58 7.89
N PRO A 177 -8.35 -16.53 7.11
CA PRO A 177 -8.01 -17.95 7.24
C PRO A 177 -6.54 -18.25 6.86
N CYS A 178 -5.81 -17.28 6.31
CA CYS A 178 -4.40 -17.45 5.95
C CYS A 178 -3.52 -17.73 7.18
N GLY A 179 -2.76 -18.82 7.11
CA GLY A 179 -1.70 -19.10 8.07
C GLY A 179 -0.54 -18.10 7.94
N SER A 180 0.12 -17.76 9.04
CA SER A 180 1.29 -16.87 9.08
C SER A 180 2.64 -17.61 9.11
N CYS A 181 2.62 -18.95 9.04
CA CYS A 181 3.80 -19.82 9.10
C CYS A 181 4.73 -19.50 10.29
N LEU A 182 5.96 -19.03 10.04
CA LEU A 182 6.93 -18.70 11.10
C LEU A 182 6.72 -17.31 11.71
N PHE A 183 5.70 -16.59 11.27
CA PHE A 183 5.19 -15.40 11.94
C PHE A 183 3.99 -15.77 12.82
N GLN A 184 3.74 -14.97 13.84
CA GLN A 184 2.56 -15.02 14.68
C GLN A 184 1.87 -13.66 14.61
N TRP A 185 0.62 -13.64 14.14
CA TRP A 185 -0.14 -12.42 13.83
C TRP A 185 -0.18 -11.34 14.93
N ILE A 186 -0.13 -11.73 16.20
CA ILE A 186 -0.22 -10.81 17.35
C ILE A 186 1.18 -10.34 17.75
N ARG A 187 2.14 -11.24 17.89
CA ARG A 187 3.50 -10.96 18.35
C ARG A 187 4.33 -10.23 17.29
N ASP A 188 4.13 -10.58 16.03
CA ASP A 188 4.87 -10.02 14.90
C ASP A 188 4.06 -8.93 14.18
N ARG A 189 3.04 -8.37 14.83
CA ARG A 189 2.16 -7.36 14.25
C ARG A 189 2.96 -6.16 13.74
N GLU A 190 3.91 -5.68 14.53
CA GLU A 190 4.79 -4.55 14.16
C GLU A 190 5.59 -4.81 12.88
N VAL A 191 5.97 -6.07 12.66
CA VAL A 191 6.70 -6.50 11.45
C VAL A 191 5.73 -6.61 10.28
N LEU A 192 4.65 -7.38 10.44
CA LEU A 192 3.74 -7.72 9.36
C LEU A 192 2.97 -6.50 8.83
N TYR A 193 2.60 -5.58 9.71
CA TYR A 193 1.89 -4.35 9.35
C TYR A 193 2.83 -3.17 9.06
N ASP A 194 4.14 -3.39 9.12
CA ASP A 194 5.20 -2.40 8.91
C ASP A 194 4.98 -1.12 9.73
N GLU A 195 4.81 -1.27 11.05
CA GLU A 195 4.51 -0.14 11.93
C GLU A 195 5.74 0.76 12.20
N ASN A 196 6.92 0.32 11.76
CA ASN A 196 8.21 0.98 11.97
C ASN A 196 8.92 1.39 10.66
N GLU A 197 8.23 1.32 9.51
CA GLU A 197 8.78 1.54 8.15
C GLU A 197 10.17 0.93 7.94
N LYS A 198 10.26 -0.39 8.10
CA LYS A 198 11.55 -1.08 7.96
C LYS A 198 12.02 -1.02 6.51
N GLU A 199 13.29 -0.67 6.30
CA GLU A 199 13.94 -0.72 4.97
C GLU A 199 14.22 -2.15 4.48
N THR A 200 13.97 -3.17 5.30
CA THR A 200 14.34 -4.56 5.00
C THR A 200 13.22 -5.54 5.28
N VAL A 201 12.99 -6.44 4.34
CA VAL A 201 12.09 -7.59 4.47
C VAL A 201 12.57 -8.53 5.56
N GLU A 202 11.70 -8.87 6.51
CA GLU A 202 12.03 -9.87 7.52
C GLU A 202 11.91 -11.28 6.94
N PHE A 203 13.01 -12.03 6.90
CA PHE A 203 13.05 -13.38 6.33
C PHE A 203 13.23 -14.44 7.42
N ARG A 204 12.26 -15.35 7.59
CA ARG A 204 12.28 -16.39 8.62
C ARG A 204 12.35 -17.79 8.03
N VAL A 205 13.25 -18.61 8.57
CA VAL A 205 13.41 -20.02 8.21
C VAL A 205 13.57 -20.87 9.47
N SER A 206 13.25 -22.16 9.37
CA SER A 206 13.55 -23.13 10.44
C SER A 206 14.91 -23.76 10.18
N TYR A 207 15.73 -23.94 11.21
CA TYR A 207 17.00 -24.66 11.11
C TYR A 207 16.87 -26.11 11.62
#